data_AF-A0A258H4R1-F1
#
_entry.id   AF-A0A258H4R1-F1
#
_cell.length_a   1.000
_cell.length_b   1.000
_cell.length_c   1.000
_cell.angle_alpha   90.00
_cell.angle_beta   90.00
_cell.angle_gamma   90.00
#
_symmetry.space_group_name_H-M   'P 1'
#
loop_
_entity.id
_entity.type
_entity.pdbx_description
1 polymer ?
#
loop_
_entity_poly.entity_id
_entity_poly.type
_entity_poly.pdbx_seq_one_letter_code
_entity_poly.pdbx_strand_id
1 'polypeptide(L)'
;MTASPDRWTPHLAPGETLVWSASASPALRSADLTRSRALYLLVGAASLLVAVLLAIRFADSLMANIAQPTMLAAVTPLYIAFALAMFALSLWGFRRAAKKGPPALHFALTSRRLIALDKADAVIAEMPGADIDGVIAGGRRKTPDVYVLRKDDPKEDHVFALEHLDRPLEAKAIIEETFPPAPVEQQA
;
A
#
# COMPACT_ATOMS: atom_id res chain seq x y z
N MET A 1 26.59 5.18 1.43
CA MET A 1 25.88 5.85 2.54
C MET A 1 25.94 4.90 3.72
N THR A 2 26.71 5.25 4.74
CA THR A 2 26.92 4.42 5.93
C THR A 2 25.63 4.37 6.75
N ALA A 3 25.18 3.15 7.07
CA ALA A 3 24.10 2.91 8.02
C ALA A 3 24.38 3.68 9.31
N SER A 4 23.39 4.35 9.89
CA SER A 4 23.50 4.85 11.26
C SER A 4 23.30 3.63 12.18
N PRO A 5 24.38 3.07 12.77
CA PRO A 5 24.30 1.81 13.52
C PRO A 5 23.44 1.95 14.78
N ASP A 6 23.32 3.18 15.27
CA ASP A 6 22.75 3.53 16.56
C ASP A 6 21.27 3.12 16.71
N ARG A 7 20.50 3.20 15.61
CA ARG A 7 19.08 2.82 15.59
C ARG A 7 18.85 1.32 15.78
N TRP A 8 19.75 0.48 15.27
CA TRP A 8 19.52 -0.97 15.22
C TRP A 8 19.96 -1.67 16.49
N THR A 9 20.91 -1.10 17.22
CA THR A 9 21.43 -1.61 18.50
C THR A 9 20.35 -2.13 19.47
N PRO A 10 19.25 -1.40 19.76
CA PRO A 10 18.21 -1.88 20.67
C PRO A 10 17.40 -3.07 20.14
N HIS A 11 17.45 -3.35 18.83
CA HIS A 11 16.68 -4.42 18.19
C HIS A 11 17.50 -5.68 17.91
N LEU A 12 18.82 -5.62 18.07
CA LEU A 12 19.70 -6.77 17.84
C LEU A 12 19.72 -7.69 19.06
N ALA A 13 19.57 -9.00 18.82
CA ALA A 13 19.79 -10.02 19.81
C ALA A 13 21.30 -10.16 20.14
N PRO A 14 21.67 -10.71 21.30
CA PRO A 14 23.08 -10.95 21.63
C PRO A 14 23.78 -11.81 20.55
N GLY A 15 24.89 -11.30 20.01
CA GLY A 15 25.67 -11.95 18.95
C GLY A 15 25.06 -11.82 17.55
N GLU A 16 23.97 -11.08 17.38
CA GLU A 16 23.38 -10.76 16.08
C GLU A 16 24.11 -9.56 15.45
N THR A 17 24.63 -9.73 14.23
CA THR A 17 25.29 -8.66 13.48
C THR A 17 24.37 -8.08 12.41
N LEU A 18 24.47 -6.77 12.21
CA LEU A 18 23.83 -6.07 11.10
C LEU A 18 24.63 -6.33 9.81
N VAL A 19 23.98 -6.90 8.80
CA VAL A 19 24.58 -7.18 7.49
C VAL A 19 24.31 -6.05 6.53
N TRP A 20 23.07 -5.54 6.53
CA TRP A 20 22.66 -4.45 5.67
C TRP A 20 21.52 -3.66 6.31
N SER A 21 21.42 -2.37 5.96
CA SER A 21 20.25 -1.58 6.29
C SER A 21 20.00 -0.52 5.23
N ALA A 22 18.73 -0.25 4.96
CA ALA A 22 18.32 0.87 4.13
C ALA A 22 17.09 1.55 4.73
N SER A 23 16.90 2.80 4.34
CA SER A 23 15.68 3.54 4.63
C SER A 23 14.88 3.71 3.36
N ALA A 24 13.56 3.74 3.50
CA ALA A 24 12.66 4.07 2.42
C ALA A 24 12.92 5.53 1.98
N SER A 25 13.10 5.71 0.68
CA SER A 25 13.39 6.98 0.02
C SER A 25 12.27 7.99 0.23
N PRO A 26 12.54 9.16 0.87
CA PRO A 26 11.52 10.18 1.08
C PRO A 26 10.92 10.70 -0.24
N ALA A 27 11.73 10.77 -1.29
CA ALA A 27 11.30 11.22 -2.61
C ALA A 27 10.32 10.23 -3.25
N LEU A 28 10.64 8.93 -3.25
CA LEU A 28 9.75 7.90 -3.81
C LEU A 28 8.44 7.79 -3.02
N ARG A 29 8.52 7.86 -1.68
CA ARG A 29 7.33 7.84 -0.81
C ARG A 29 6.43 9.03 -1.04
N SER A 30 6.99 10.24 -1.08
CA SER A 30 6.20 11.45 -1.30
C SER A 30 5.59 11.49 -2.70
N ALA A 31 6.31 11.02 -3.73
CA ALA A 31 5.80 10.90 -5.09
C ALA A 31 4.61 9.93 -5.16
N ASP A 32 4.72 8.74 -4.57
CA ASP A 32 3.65 7.75 -4.58
C ASP A 32 2.42 8.23 -3.78
N LEU A 33 2.64 8.77 -2.58
CA LEU A 33 1.55 9.33 -1.76
C LEU A 33 0.84 10.48 -2.46
N THR A 34 1.60 11.40 -3.06
CA THR A 34 1.02 12.56 -3.76
C THR A 34 0.18 12.10 -4.95
N ARG A 35 0.69 11.15 -5.73
CA ARG A 35 -0.04 10.62 -6.89
C ARG A 35 -1.30 9.87 -6.50
N SER A 36 -1.19 8.97 -5.52
CA SER A 36 -2.32 8.20 -5.00
C SER A 36 -3.40 9.13 -4.45
N ARG A 37 -3.01 10.11 -3.62
CA ARG A 37 -3.92 11.14 -3.09
C ARG A 37 -4.56 11.96 -4.19
N ALA A 38 -3.80 12.44 -5.16
CA ALA A 38 -4.33 13.23 -6.26
C ALA A 38 -5.40 12.46 -7.05
N LEU A 39 -5.15 11.19 -7.37
CA LEU A 39 -6.12 10.34 -8.06
C LEU A 39 -7.41 10.15 -7.24
N TYR A 40 -7.30 9.78 -5.97
CA TYR A 40 -8.48 9.58 -5.13
C TYR A 40 -9.23 10.87 -4.80
N LEU A 41 -8.53 12.00 -4.66
CA LEU A 41 -9.15 13.33 -4.52
C LEU A 41 -9.90 13.73 -5.80
N LEU A 42 -9.31 13.51 -6.97
CA LEU A 42 -9.94 13.81 -8.25
C LEU A 42 -11.21 12.97 -8.43
N VAL A 43 -11.12 11.65 -8.22
CA VAL A 43 -12.28 10.75 -8.30
C VAL A 43 -13.33 11.14 -7.25
N GLY A 44 -12.91 11.46 -6.03
CA GLY A 44 -13.80 11.88 -4.95
C GLY A 44 -14.56 13.17 -5.27
N ALA A 45 -13.85 14.19 -5.77
CA ALA A 45 -14.42 15.48 -6.13
C ALA A 45 -15.34 15.39 -7.36
N ALA A 46 -14.92 14.68 -8.41
CA ALA A 46 -15.76 14.45 -9.58
C ALA A 46 -17.05 13.72 -9.22
N SER A 47 -16.95 12.70 -8.37
CA SER A 47 -18.12 11.94 -7.92
C SER A 47 -19.07 12.80 -7.07
N LEU A 48 -18.52 13.66 -6.20
CA LEU A 48 -19.32 14.61 -5.42
C LEU A 48 -20.08 15.58 -6.31
N LEU A 49 -19.41 16.13 -7.33
CA LEU A 49 -20.02 17.08 -8.26
C LEU A 49 -21.19 16.43 -9.00
N VAL A 50 -21.02 15.20 -9.49
CA VAL A 50 -22.13 14.46 -10.13
C VAL A 50 -23.26 14.18 -9.13
N ALA A 51 -22.95 13.79 -7.90
CA ALA A 51 -23.96 13.56 -6.87
C ALA A 51 -24.80 14.82 -6.59
N VAL A 52 -24.15 15.98 -6.48
CA VAL A 52 -24.82 17.27 -6.28
C VAL A 52 -25.71 17.62 -7.47
N LEU A 53 -25.22 17.48 -8.70
CA LEU A 53 -26.01 17.75 -9.91
C LEU A 53 -27.25 16.85 -10.01
N LEU A 54 -27.10 15.56 -9.68
CA LEU A 54 -28.22 14.61 -9.67
C LEU A 54 -29.23 14.93 -8.55
N ALA A 55 -28.77 15.37 -7.38
CA ALA A 55 -29.64 15.79 -6.29
C ALA A 55 -30.44 17.05 -6.65
N ILE A 56 -29.83 18.01 -7.35
CA ILE A 56 -30.52 19.19 -7.89
C ILE A 56 -31.59 18.74 -8.89
N ARG A 57 -31.24 17.86 -9.85
CA ARG A 57 -32.21 17.33 -10.83
C ARG A 57 -33.35 16.56 -10.18
N PHE A 58 -33.09 15.84 -9.11
CA PHE A 58 -34.12 15.18 -8.30
C PHE A 58 -35.09 16.21 -7.68
N ALA A 59 -34.58 17.28 -7.08
CA ALA A 59 -35.39 18.34 -6.52
C ALA A 59 -36.26 19.04 -7.57
N ASP A 60 -35.69 19.35 -8.75
CA ASP A 60 -36.44 19.90 -9.89
C ASP A 60 -37.56 18.94 -10.34
N SER A 61 -37.26 17.64 -10.41
CA SER A 61 -38.21 16.61 -10.82
C SER A 61 -39.36 16.45 -9.81
N LEU A 62 -39.10 16.58 -8.50
CA LEU A 62 -40.15 16.58 -7.49
C LEU A 62 -41.08 17.78 -7.67
N MET A 63 -40.52 18.99 -7.83
CA MET A 63 -41.32 20.20 -8.04
C MET A 63 -42.17 20.12 -9.32
N ALA A 64 -41.61 19.58 -10.40
CA ALA A 64 -42.33 19.37 -11.66
C ALA A 64 -43.46 18.33 -11.54
N ASN A 65 -43.23 17.21 -10.83
CA ASN A 65 -44.25 16.18 -10.62
C ASN A 65 -45.42 16.65 -9.75
N ILE A 66 -45.18 17.57 -8.80
CA ILE A 66 -46.24 18.22 -8.03
C ILE A 66 -47.13 19.10 -8.93
N ALA A 67 -46.51 19.78 -9.91
CA ALA A 67 -47.23 20.65 -10.83
C ALA A 67 -47.99 19.88 -11.91
N GLN A 68 -47.41 18.82 -12.49
CA GLN A 68 -48.03 17.94 -13.48
C GLN A 68 -47.46 16.52 -13.35
N PRO A 69 -48.28 15.50 -13.02
CA PRO A 69 -47.82 14.12 -12.95
C PRO A 69 -47.53 13.63 -14.38
N THR A 70 -46.27 13.63 -14.76
CA THR A 70 -45.77 13.22 -16.09
C THR A 70 -44.89 11.98 -15.98
N MET A 71 -44.45 11.41 -17.10
CA MET A 71 -43.52 10.27 -17.13
C MET A 71 -42.20 10.49 -16.36
N LEU A 72 -41.88 11.73 -15.97
CA LEU A 72 -40.73 12.05 -15.10
C LEU A 72 -40.81 11.39 -13.72
N ALA A 73 -42.01 11.11 -13.18
CA ALA A 73 -42.20 10.42 -11.91
C ALA A 73 -41.52 9.03 -11.86
N ALA A 74 -41.41 8.35 -13.01
CA ALA A 74 -40.76 7.05 -13.10
C ALA A 74 -39.22 7.15 -13.04
N VAL A 75 -38.65 8.32 -13.37
CA VAL A 75 -37.19 8.55 -13.42
C VAL A 75 -36.67 9.21 -12.13
N THR A 76 -37.54 9.89 -11.37
CA THR A 76 -37.19 10.54 -10.10
C THR A 76 -36.47 9.63 -9.10
N PRO A 77 -36.90 8.36 -8.86
CA PRO A 77 -36.18 7.43 -7.98
C PRO A 77 -34.78 7.07 -8.48
N LEU A 78 -34.55 7.14 -9.80
CA LEU A 78 -33.25 6.83 -10.40
C LEU A 78 -32.23 7.92 -10.08
N TYR A 79 -32.64 9.20 -10.12
CA TYR A 79 -31.75 10.32 -9.78
C TYR A 79 -31.24 10.23 -8.35
N ILE A 80 -32.11 9.90 -7.38
CA ILE A 80 -31.70 9.78 -5.98
C ILE A 80 -30.80 8.55 -5.75
N ALA A 81 -31.10 7.40 -6.39
CA ALA A 81 -30.27 6.21 -6.27
C ALA A 81 -28.85 6.45 -6.81
N PHE A 82 -28.73 7.07 -8.00
CA PHE A 82 -27.43 7.41 -8.57
C PHE A 82 -26.71 8.51 -7.77
N ALA A 83 -27.42 9.52 -7.26
CA ALA A 83 -26.81 10.54 -6.41
C ALA A 83 -26.19 9.92 -5.15
N LEU A 84 -26.89 9.00 -4.48
CA LEU A 84 -26.38 8.29 -3.32
C LEU A 84 -25.18 7.40 -3.65
N ALA A 85 -25.22 6.68 -4.77
CA ALA A 85 -24.09 5.86 -5.23
C ALA A 85 -22.84 6.71 -5.48
N MET A 86 -22.99 7.85 -6.16
CA MET A 86 -21.89 8.78 -6.44
C MET A 86 -21.39 9.47 -5.17
N PHE A 87 -22.27 9.77 -4.22
CA PHE A 87 -21.89 10.30 -2.92
C PHE A 87 -21.09 9.28 -2.10
N ALA A 88 -21.52 8.02 -2.06
CA ALA A 88 -20.78 6.93 -1.42
C ALA A 88 -19.40 6.73 -2.06
N LEU A 89 -19.31 6.80 -3.40
CA LEU A 89 -18.05 6.74 -4.13
C LEU A 89 -17.14 7.93 -3.78
N SER A 90 -17.71 9.12 -3.61
CA SER A 90 -16.99 10.32 -3.17
C SER A 90 -16.37 10.14 -1.78
N LEU A 91 -17.18 9.71 -0.81
CA LEU A 91 -16.73 9.38 0.55
C LEU A 91 -15.63 8.33 0.52
N TRP A 92 -15.79 7.28 -0.27
CA TRP A 92 -14.76 6.25 -0.42
C TRP A 92 -13.45 6.81 -0.98
N GLY A 93 -13.52 7.65 -2.01
CA GLY A 93 -12.37 8.34 -2.59
C GLY A 93 -11.63 9.20 -1.55
N PHE A 94 -12.34 10.07 -0.84
CA PHE A 94 -11.74 10.90 0.21
C PHE A 94 -11.16 10.10 1.36
N ARG A 95 -11.85 9.05 1.82
CA ARG A 95 -11.33 8.13 2.84
C ARG A 95 -10.05 7.44 2.38
N ARG A 96 -9.95 7.07 1.10
CA ARG A 96 -8.76 6.42 0.55
C ARG A 96 -7.60 7.41 0.39
N ALA A 97 -7.87 8.66 -0.01
CA ALA A 97 -6.89 9.73 -0.04
C ALA A 97 -6.33 10.06 1.36
N ALA A 98 -7.15 9.96 2.40
CA ALA A 98 -6.76 10.23 3.78
C ALA A 98 -5.91 9.12 4.42
N LYS A 99 -5.81 7.92 3.81
CA LYS A 99 -5.00 6.84 4.39
C LYS A 99 -3.52 7.25 4.43
N LYS A 100 -2.87 6.94 5.56
CA LYS A 100 -1.43 7.11 5.73
C LYS A 100 -0.70 6.09 4.85
N GLY A 101 0.47 6.48 4.36
CA GLY A 101 1.32 5.62 3.54
C GLY A 101 1.85 4.40 4.30
N PRO A 102 2.73 3.61 3.68
CA PRO A 102 3.26 2.39 4.26
C PRO A 102 3.86 2.66 5.64
N PRO A 103 3.58 1.80 6.63
CA PRO A 103 4.01 2.04 8.01
C PRO A 103 5.54 1.89 8.13
N ALA A 104 6.13 0.96 7.37
CA ALA A 104 7.57 0.69 7.39
C ALA A 104 8.39 1.78 6.70
N LEU A 105 9.52 2.09 7.30
CA LEU A 105 10.39 3.20 6.95
C LEU A 105 11.86 2.82 6.93
N HIS A 106 12.25 1.91 7.81
CA HIS A 106 13.62 1.46 7.94
C HIS A 106 13.63 -0.06 7.85
N PHE A 107 14.50 -0.58 7.01
CA PHE A 107 14.67 -2.01 6.78
C PHE A 107 16.09 -2.39 7.14
N ALA A 108 16.22 -3.49 7.88
CA ALA A 108 17.50 -4.10 8.18
C ALA A 108 17.48 -5.58 7.85
N LEU A 109 18.64 -6.02 7.40
CA LEU A 109 19.02 -7.40 7.28
C LEU A 109 20.09 -7.68 8.33
N THR A 110 19.84 -8.66 9.17
CA THR A 110 20.82 -9.16 10.13
C THR A 110 21.32 -10.53 9.67
N SER A 111 22.33 -11.03 10.36
CA SER A 111 22.80 -12.41 10.22
C SER A 111 21.73 -13.49 10.47
N ARG A 112 20.56 -13.12 11.02
CA ARG A 112 19.51 -14.08 11.44
C ARG A 112 18.12 -13.78 10.90
N ARG A 113 17.79 -12.54 10.58
CA ARG A 113 16.42 -12.12 10.25
C ARG A 113 16.38 -10.79 9.49
N LEU A 114 15.21 -10.52 8.94
CA LEU A 114 14.80 -9.25 8.38
C LEU A 114 13.94 -8.50 9.40
N ILE A 115 14.18 -7.19 9.53
CA ILE A 115 13.46 -6.31 10.47
C ILE A 115 12.99 -5.07 9.72
N ALA A 116 11.71 -4.72 9.89
CA ALA A 116 11.14 -3.47 9.41
C ALA A 116 10.67 -2.61 10.59
N LEU A 117 11.12 -1.36 10.64
CA LEU A 117 10.74 -0.38 11.65
C LEU A 117 9.87 0.73 11.06
N ASP A 118 9.05 1.32 11.93
CA ASP A 118 8.24 2.50 11.63
C ASP A 118 9.03 3.81 11.81
N LYS A 119 8.33 4.96 11.79
CA LYS A 119 8.95 6.29 12.01
C LYS A 119 9.46 6.47 13.45
N ALA A 120 8.82 5.81 14.40
CA ALA A 120 9.11 5.87 15.83
C ALA A 120 10.09 4.75 16.26
N ASP A 121 10.71 4.07 15.30
CA ASP A 121 11.61 2.94 15.50
C ASP A 121 10.93 1.73 16.21
N ALA A 122 9.61 1.61 16.07
CA ALA A 122 8.87 0.43 16.49
C ALA A 122 8.93 -0.67 15.43
N VAL A 123 9.12 -1.92 15.84
CA VAL A 123 9.11 -3.08 14.94
C VAL A 123 7.69 -3.31 14.40
N ILE A 124 7.53 -3.19 13.09
CA ILE A 124 6.26 -3.45 12.40
C ILE A 124 6.20 -4.88 11.89
N ALA A 125 7.32 -5.35 11.35
CA ALA A 125 7.42 -6.67 10.77
C ALA A 125 8.80 -7.25 11.04
N GLU A 126 8.81 -8.55 11.28
CA GLU A 126 10.02 -9.35 11.46
C GLU A 126 9.84 -10.67 10.70
N MET A 127 10.93 -11.12 10.08
CA MET A 127 10.97 -12.39 9.38
C MET A 127 12.29 -13.10 9.66
N PRO A 128 12.27 -14.23 10.37
CA PRO A 128 13.44 -15.08 10.55
C PRO A 128 14.01 -15.53 9.20
N GLY A 129 15.34 -15.55 9.08
CA GLY A 129 16.02 -16.01 7.86
C GLY A 129 15.74 -17.47 7.54
N ALA A 130 15.45 -18.29 8.55
CA ALA A 130 15.05 -19.68 8.39
C ALA A 130 13.72 -19.83 7.63
N ASP A 131 12.84 -18.83 7.75
CA ASP A 131 11.49 -18.85 7.17
C ASP A 131 11.47 -18.29 5.74
N ILE A 132 12.59 -17.77 5.24
CA ILE A 132 12.70 -17.21 3.90
C ILE A 132 12.73 -18.35 2.88
N ASP A 133 11.76 -18.35 1.97
CA ASP A 133 11.68 -19.30 0.86
C ASP A 133 12.30 -18.74 -0.43
N GLY A 134 12.04 -17.47 -0.71
CA GLY A 134 12.53 -16.80 -1.91
C GLY A 134 12.39 -15.29 -1.85
N VAL A 135 13.09 -14.61 -2.77
CA VAL A 135 13.11 -13.15 -2.87
C VAL A 135 12.73 -12.73 -4.29
N ILE A 136 11.68 -11.93 -4.41
CA ILE A 136 11.18 -11.44 -5.69
C ILE A 136 11.34 -9.92 -5.72
N ALA A 137 12.06 -9.39 -6.71
CA ALA A 137 12.06 -7.96 -6.98
C ALA A 137 10.78 -7.59 -7.76
N GLY A 138 9.95 -6.73 -7.18
CA GLY A 138 8.75 -6.21 -7.80
C GLY A 138 9.04 -4.94 -8.59
N GLY A 139 8.87 -4.97 -9.91
CA GLY A 139 9.09 -3.82 -10.80
C GLY A 139 7.81 -3.06 -11.18
N ARG A 140 6.65 -3.38 -10.61
CA ARG A 140 5.36 -2.77 -11.01
C ARG A 140 4.96 -1.62 -10.08
N ARG A 141 4.28 -0.62 -10.65
CA ARG A 141 3.81 0.62 -9.98
C ARG A 141 2.94 0.44 -8.71
N LYS A 142 2.49 -0.77 -8.38
CA LYS A 142 1.61 -1.08 -7.22
C LYS A 142 2.16 -2.21 -6.36
N THR A 143 3.36 -2.69 -6.66
CA THR A 143 4.00 -3.80 -5.96
C THR A 143 5.18 -3.25 -5.17
N PRO A 144 5.40 -3.65 -3.92
CA PRO A 144 6.67 -3.51 -3.23
C PRO A 144 7.87 -3.75 -4.13
N ASP A 145 8.94 -3.00 -3.88
CA ASP A 145 10.14 -3.08 -4.72
C ASP A 145 10.84 -4.43 -4.53
N VAL A 146 10.74 -5.01 -3.34
CA VAL A 146 11.17 -6.37 -3.03
C VAL A 146 10.14 -7.05 -2.12
N TYR A 147 9.79 -8.28 -2.44
CA TYR A 147 9.02 -9.17 -1.58
C TYR A 147 9.90 -10.34 -1.16
N VAL A 148 9.87 -10.65 0.13
CA VAL A 148 10.46 -11.87 0.66
C VAL A 148 9.33 -12.82 1.00
N LEU A 149 9.36 -13.99 0.39
CA LEU A 149 8.37 -15.05 0.53
C LEU A 149 8.65 -15.87 1.79
N ARG A 150 7.58 -16.32 2.45
CA ARG A 150 7.69 -17.22 3.60
C ARG A 150 7.49 -18.67 3.18
N LYS A 151 8.24 -19.58 3.79
CA LYS A 151 8.10 -21.04 3.60
C LYS A 151 6.75 -21.57 4.07
N ASP A 152 6.21 -21.00 5.14
CA ASP A 152 4.95 -21.42 5.76
C ASP A 152 3.71 -20.79 5.12
N ASP A 153 3.89 -19.93 4.11
CA ASP A 153 2.80 -19.25 3.42
C ASP A 153 2.84 -19.44 1.88
N PRO A 154 2.42 -20.63 1.39
CA PRO A 154 2.41 -20.93 -0.04
C PRO A 154 1.36 -20.12 -0.83
N LYS A 155 0.47 -19.37 -0.13
CA LYS A 155 -0.50 -18.47 -0.76
C LYS A 155 0.05 -17.07 -0.96
N GLU A 156 1.23 -16.78 -0.41
CA GLU A 156 1.91 -15.48 -0.48
C GLU A 156 1.08 -14.34 0.14
N ASP A 157 0.23 -14.64 1.14
CA ASP A 157 -0.64 -13.66 1.79
C ASP A 157 0.12 -12.76 2.80
N HIS A 158 1.23 -13.26 3.37
CA HIS A 158 2.01 -12.66 4.46
C HIS A 158 3.48 -12.45 4.08
N VAL A 159 3.71 -11.92 2.87
CA VAL A 159 5.05 -11.55 2.39
C VAL A 159 5.65 -10.41 3.20
N PHE A 160 6.98 -10.44 3.37
CA PHE A 160 7.71 -9.30 3.92
C PHE A 160 8.04 -8.33 2.79
N ALA A 161 7.35 -7.19 2.79
CA ALA A 161 7.43 -6.18 1.75
C ALA A 161 8.46 -5.09 2.10
N LEU A 162 9.44 -4.89 1.21
CA LEU A 162 10.33 -3.73 1.24
C LEU A 162 9.86 -2.75 0.18
N GLU A 163 9.50 -1.54 0.61
CA GLU A 163 8.90 -0.51 -0.23
C GLU A 163 9.74 0.78 -0.26
N HIS A 164 9.73 1.42 -1.42
CA HIS A 164 10.38 2.69 -1.72
C HIS A 164 11.90 2.67 -1.47
N LEU A 165 12.57 1.58 -1.80
CA LEU A 165 14.03 1.49 -1.71
C LEU A 165 14.69 2.24 -2.87
N ASP A 166 15.78 2.98 -2.59
CA ASP A 166 16.57 3.62 -3.65
C ASP A 166 17.29 2.59 -4.55
N ARG A 167 17.62 1.41 -4.00
CA ARG A 167 18.36 0.35 -4.69
C ARG A 167 17.76 -1.04 -4.42
N PRO A 168 16.61 -1.35 -5.00
CA PRO A 168 15.89 -2.59 -4.68
C PRO A 168 16.59 -3.85 -5.19
N LEU A 169 17.29 -3.78 -6.32
CA LEU A 169 18.07 -4.91 -6.84
C LEU A 169 19.29 -5.24 -5.97
N GLU A 170 19.92 -4.21 -5.38
CA GLU A 170 21.01 -4.41 -4.41
C GLU A 170 20.48 -5.10 -3.15
N ALA A 171 19.34 -4.63 -2.62
CA ALA A 171 18.71 -5.26 -1.47
C ALA A 171 18.35 -6.73 -1.76
N LYS A 172 17.76 -7.03 -2.93
CA LYS A 172 17.47 -8.41 -3.33
C LYS A 172 18.73 -9.28 -3.33
N ALA A 173 19.80 -8.83 -3.99
CA ALA A 173 21.04 -9.60 -4.10
C ALA A 173 21.65 -9.91 -2.73
N ILE A 174 21.68 -8.92 -1.83
CA ILE A 174 22.23 -9.09 -0.48
C ILE A 174 21.38 -10.08 0.34
N ILE A 175 20.04 -10.03 0.22
CA ILE A 175 19.15 -10.97 0.91
C ILE A 175 19.36 -12.40 0.39
N GLU A 176 19.41 -12.59 -0.92
CA GLU A 176 19.67 -13.92 -1.52
C GLU A 176 21.06 -14.47 -1.18
N GLU A 177 22.07 -13.59 -1.06
CA GLU A 177 23.42 -13.99 -0.62
C GLU A 177 23.45 -14.39 0.86
N THR A 178 22.70 -13.67 1.70
CA THR A 178 22.67 -13.92 3.15
C THR A 178 21.80 -15.13 3.50
N PHE A 179 20.69 -15.30 2.80
CA PHE A 179 19.71 -16.38 2.98
C PHE A 179 19.45 -17.06 1.63
N PRO A 180 20.36 -17.95 1.20
CA PRO A 180 20.20 -18.62 -0.08
C PRO A 180 18.90 -19.44 -0.09
N PRO A 181 18.12 -19.36 -1.18
CA PRO A 181 16.91 -20.17 -1.33
C PRO A 181 17.28 -21.65 -1.28
N ALA A 182 16.36 -22.48 -0.78
CA ALA A 182 16.56 -23.92 -0.81
C ALA A 182 16.85 -24.38 -2.25
N PRO A 183 17.83 -25.27 -2.48
CA PRO A 183 18.13 -25.74 -3.82
C PRO A 183 16.87 -26.33 -4.44
N VAL A 184 16.51 -25.82 -5.62
CA VAL A 184 15.40 -26.34 -6.41
C VAL A 184 15.75 -27.78 -6.77
N GLU A 185 15.13 -28.75 -6.09
CA GLU A 185 15.16 -30.14 -6.55
C GLU A 185 14.60 -30.13 -7.97
N GLN A 186 15.49 -30.27 -8.95
CA GLN A 186 15.13 -30.56 -10.33
C GLN A 186 14.35 -31.87 -10.30
N GLN A 187 13.02 -31.77 -10.29
CA GLN A 187 12.15 -32.92 -10.50
C GLN A 187 12.47 -33.50 -11.89
N ALA A 188 13.07 -34.69 -11.86
CA ALA A 188 13.42 -35.51 -13.00
C ALA A 188 12.18 -36.03 -13.75
#